data_AF-A0A6I1H384-F1
#
_entry.id   AF-A0A6I1H384-F1
#
_cell.length_a   1.000
_cell.length_b   1.000
_cell.length_c   1.000
_cell.angle_alpha   90.00
_cell.angle_beta   90.00
_cell.angle_gamma   90.00
#
_symmetry.space_group_name_H-M   'P 1'
#
loop_
_entity.id
_entity.type
_entity.pdbx_description
1 polymer ?
#
loop_
_entity_poly.entity_id
_entity_poly.type
_entity_poly.pdbx_seq_one_letter_code
_entity_poly.pdbx_strand_id
1 'polypeptide(L)'
;MEFRNLTPFPAISFEALDQRDIRFHTVVMRITFNVQPDGTLAFAEEQTPLLASDLYYGEPNLSSVRQESDFAPYKPFTDVLVNAHAHVPGGHALEQFLTGIEIKRASIVPNLPPRPHGMNQFTPPSAAQLSAWAKQCKVAQQQAQSEAVVLSKILLVSGPRLWRYRPRLLRTLTAFSLHAWDLSRARPIMALPLRYEVSYGGENKVAADSAHARRVPKQHRLPAKDSGASEAHTVIAHSVHVGNPVGIGWIEPWYLKTVRCKRISAPQLTYPQDQVHAHEPVHRCRPAGFGVVGRAWQPRLAFAGTYEQQWLDERHPYLPADFDFRYWNGAPEDQQVHPHLAGDETVTLFNMCPPKTPGAIHDANGNTHLTFRLPGHLPFVLVRFADGQLGELAADLDTLTIEAESAPSSSEFAVQVVCIWRATVASTPAVRVLEARMISNRDVVSMRAASTGATNISIPVH
;
A
#
# COMPACT_ATOMS: atom_id res chain seq x y z
N MET A 1 31.62 2.22 -14.12
CA MET A 1 30.85 1.02 -13.78
C MET A 1 30.02 0.62 -14.99
N GLU A 2 30.05 -0.65 -15.39
CA GLU A 2 29.23 -1.22 -16.48
C GLU A 2 28.01 -1.94 -15.88
N PHE A 3 26.81 -1.68 -16.38
CA PHE A 3 25.61 -2.44 -16.01
C PHE A 3 25.23 -3.41 -17.14
N ARG A 4 24.97 -4.67 -16.77
CA ARG A 4 24.52 -5.74 -17.67
C ARG A 4 23.19 -6.29 -17.19
N ASN A 5 22.13 -6.11 -17.96
CA ASN A 5 20.88 -6.81 -17.71
C ASN A 5 20.93 -8.18 -18.40
N LEU A 6 21.02 -9.26 -17.62
CA LEU A 6 21.01 -10.64 -18.12
C LEU A 6 19.66 -11.32 -17.87
N THR A 7 18.61 -10.53 -17.65
CA THR A 7 17.22 -10.99 -17.54
C THR A 7 16.40 -10.47 -18.72
N PRO A 8 15.25 -11.10 -19.04
CA PRO A 8 14.34 -10.55 -20.05
C PRO A 8 13.48 -9.38 -19.54
N PHE A 9 13.68 -8.93 -18.28
CA PHE A 9 12.83 -7.94 -17.63
C PHE A 9 13.46 -6.55 -17.65
N PRO A 10 12.66 -5.47 -17.69
CA PRO A 10 13.17 -4.11 -17.54
C PRO A 10 13.98 -3.94 -16.26
N ALA A 11 15.27 -3.62 -16.41
CA ALA A 11 16.17 -3.36 -15.29
C ALA A 11 17.18 -2.27 -15.64
N ILE A 12 17.57 -1.48 -14.66
CA ILE A 12 18.59 -0.43 -14.80
C ILE A 12 19.37 -0.26 -13.49
N SER A 13 20.59 0.27 -13.60
CA SER A 13 21.35 0.75 -12.46
C SER A 13 21.53 2.27 -12.52
N PHE A 14 21.46 2.92 -11.36
CA PHE A 14 21.76 4.34 -11.18
C PHE A 14 22.52 4.57 -9.87
N GLU A 15 23.18 5.72 -9.74
CA GLU A 15 23.90 6.13 -8.53
C GLU A 15 23.01 7.05 -7.69
N ALA A 16 23.11 6.92 -6.37
CA ALA A 16 22.48 7.81 -5.42
C ALA A 16 23.44 8.12 -4.24
N LEU A 17 23.06 9.14 -3.46
CA LEU A 17 23.76 9.56 -2.25
C LEU A 17 22.86 9.34 -1.04
N ASP A 18 23.46 8.95 0.08
CA ASP A 18 22.80 8.99 1.38
C ASP A 18 22.90 10.38 2.01
N GLN A 19 22.27 10.56 3.16
CA GLN A 19 22.29 11.81 3.92
C GLN A 19 23.69 12.21 4.46
N ARG A 20 24.69 11.33 4.32
CA ARG A 20 26.10 11.54 4.68
C ARG A 20 27.01 11.63 3.45
N ASP A 21 26.43 11.82 2.26
CA ASP A 21 27.12 11.88 0.95
C ASP A 21 27.85 10.60 0.56
N ILE A 22 27.49 9.47 1.16
CA ILE A 22 28.03 8.18 0.78
C ILE A 22 27.33 7.71 -0.50
N ARG A 23 28.13 7.48 -1.53
CA ARG A 23 27.66 6.97 -2.83
C ARG A 23 27.35 5.49 -2.75
N PHE A 24 26.25 5.12 -3.37
CA PHE A 24 25.89 3.74 -3.61
C PHE A 24 25.21 3.60 -4.98
N HIS A 25 25.29 2.39 -5.53
CA HIS A 25 24.56 2.02 -6.73
C HIS A 25 23.27 1.32 -6.33
N THR A 26 22.19 1.69 -7.00
CA THR A 26 20.90 1.01 -6.93
C THR A 26 20.66 0.30 -8.26
N VAL A 27 20.28 -0.97 -8.19
CA VAL A 27 19.74 -1.72 -9.32
C VAL A 27 18.26 -1.93 -9.06
N VAL A 28 17.43 -1.62 -10.04
CA VAL A 28 15.99 -1.85 -10.01
C VAL A 28 15.59 -2.76 -11.15
N MET A 29 14.70 -3.71 -10.87
CA MET A 29 14.11 -4.62 -11.86
C MET A 29 12.60 -4.67 -11.68
N ARG A 30 11.86 -4.54 -12.78
CA ARG A 30 10.40 -4.57 -12.80
C ARG A 30 9.92 -5.82 -13.51
N ILE A 31 9.07 -6.59 -12.84
CA ILE A 31 8.51 -7.82 -13.38
C ILE A 31 6.99 -7.76 -13.31
N THR A 32 6.34 -7.96 -14.46
CA THR A 32 4.89 -7.94 -14.63
C THR A 32 4.37 -9.36 -14.81
N PHE A 33 3.32 -9.71 -14.07
CA PHE A 33 2.65 -11.00 -14.13
C PHE A 33 1.16 -10.83 -14.39
N ASN A 34 0.55 -11.83 -15.00
CA ASN A 34 -0.90 -12.00 -15.10
C ASN A 34 -1.35 -13.10 -14.13
N VAL A 35 -2.37 -12.81 -13.32
CA VAL A 35 -3.03 -13.81 -12.46
C VAL A 35 -3.77 -14.82 -13.34
N GLN A 36 -3.47 -16.11 -13.14
CA GLN A 36 -4.15 -17.21 -13.81
C GLN A 36 -5.39 -17.67 -13.01
N PRO A 37 -6.38 -18.30 -13.66
CA PRO A 37 -7.60 -18.78 -12.98
C PRO A 37 -7.34 -19.80 -11.85
N ASP A 38 -6.20 -20.48 -11.86
CA ASP A 38 -5.80 -21.45 -10.84
C ASP A 38 -5.07 -20.81 -9.64
N GLY A 39 -4.92 -19.47 -9.64
CA GLY A 39 -4.21 -18.73 -8.59
C GLY A 39 -2.69 -18.71 -8.76
N THR A 40 -2.14 -19.21 -9.87
CA THR A 40 -0.72 -19.03 -10.20
C THR A 40 -0.47 -17.71 -10.92
N LEU A 41 0.79 -17.25 -10.93
CA LEU A 41 1.23 -16.10 -11.70
C LEU A 41 2.05 -16.55 -12.91
N ALA A 42 1.66 -16.10 -14.10
CA ALA A 42 2.45 -16.24 -15.32
C ALA A 42 3.08 -14.89 -15.68
N PHE A 43 4.29 -14.89 -16.23
CA PHE A 43 4.87 -13.65 -16.77
C PHE A 43 3.92 -13.05 -17.82
N ALA A 44 3.69 -11.75 -17.75
CA ALA A 44 2.96 -11.05 -18.80
C ALA A 44 3.75 -11.12 -20.12
N GLU A 45 3.03 -11.35 -21.23
CA GLU A 45 3.63 -11.36 -22.57
C GLU A 45 4.32 -10.04 -22.88
N GLU A 46 3.68 -8.93 -22.52
CA GLU A 46 4.26 -7.60 -22.55
C GLU A 46 4.62 -7.15 -21.13
N GLN A 47 5.91 -6.88 -20.90
CA GLN A 47 6.40 -6.35 -19.64
C GLN A 47 6.22 -4.83 -19.59
N THR A 48 5.63 -4.32 -18.50
CA THR A 48 5.53 -2.86 -18.30
C THR A 48 6.93 -2.27 -18.08
N PRO A 49 7.28 -1.16 -18.75
CA PRO A 49 8.60 -0.54 -18.61
C PRO A 49 8.78 0.09 -17.23
N LEU A 50 10.03 0.33 -16.84
CA LEU A 50 10.33 1.13 -15.65
C LEU A 50 9.76 2.55 -15.79
N LEU A 51 9.11 3.05 -14.74
CA LEU A 51 8.51 4.38 -14.74
C LEU A 51 9.49 5.44 -14.26
N ALA A 52 9.81 6.39 -15.14
CA ALA A 52 10.70 7.52 -14.84
C ALA A 52 9.99 8.70 -14.15
N SER A 53 8.65 8.71 -14.14
CA SER A 53 7.84 9.77 -13.55
C SER A 53 6.59 9.21 -12.90
N ASP A 54 6.06 9.94 -11.92
CA ASP A 54 4.82 9.59 -11.25
C ASP A 54 3.63 9.66 -12.23
N LEU A 55 2.73 8.71 -12.11
CA LEU A 55 1.47 8.64 -12.83
C LEU A 55 0.32 8.97 -11.88
N TYR A 56 -0.65 9.73 -12.35
CA TYR A 56 -1.82 10.17 -11.60
C TYR A 56 -3.10 9.66 -12.27
N TYR A 57 -4.18 9.50 -11.48
CA TYR A 57 -5.50 9.15 -12.05
C TYR A 57 -6.15 10.31 -12.82
N GLY A 58 -5.73 11.54 -12.55
CA GLY A 58 -6.13 12.76 -13.24
C GLY A 58 -5.03 13.80 -13.13
N GLU A 59 -5.39 15.05 -12.84
CA GLU A 59 -4.40 16.13 -12.73
C GLU A 59 -3.49 15.97 -11.50
N PRO A 60 -2.17 16.23 -11.64
CA PRO A 60 -1.24 16.25 -10.51
C PRO A 60 -1.70 17.21 -9.40
N ASN A 61 -1.53 16.82 -8.14
CA ASN A 61 -1.98 17.54 -6.94
C ASN A 61 -3.50 17.71 -6.77
N LEU A 62 -4.32 17.29 -7.74
CA LEU A 62 -5.79 17.32 -7.66
C LEU A 62 -6.40 15.91 -7.68
N SER A 63 -5.59 14.89 -7.91
CA SER A 63 -5.99 13.49 -7.93
C SER A 63 -4.99 12.60 -7.21
N SER A 64 -5.39 11.38 -6.89
CA SER A 64 -4.52 10.36 -6.31
C SER A 64 -3.37 10.00 -7.26
N VAL A 65 -2.19 9.77 -6.69
CA VAL A 65 -1.08 9.13 -7.38
C VAL A 65 -1.45 7.68 -7.66
N ARG A 66 -1.40 7.26 -8.92
CA ARG A 66 -1.64 5.88 -9.35
C ARG A 66 -0.41 5.00 -9.13
N GLN A 67 0.74 5.51 -9.53
CA GLN A 67 2.03 4.82 -9.39
C GLN A 67 3.15 5.86 -9.34
N GLU A 68 4.16 5.66 -8.49
CA GLU A 68 5.35 6.51 -8.47
C GLU A 68 6.42 6.02 -9.44
N SER A 69 7.41 6.88 -9.69
CA SER A 69 8.65 6.49 -10.33
C SER A 69 9.36 5.32 -9.61
N ASP A 70 9.90 4.38 -10.39
CA ASP A 70 10.66 3.22 -9.89
C ASP A 70 12.10 3.59 -9.44
N PHE A 71 12.50 4.86 -9.60
CA PHE A 71 13.84 5.39 -9.34
C PHE A 71 14.03 5.91 -7.90
N ALA A 72 13.31 5.33 -6.94
CA ALA A 72 13.62 5.53 -5.52
C ALA A 72 15.03 4.96 -5.20
N PRO A 73 15.95 5.73 -4.58
CA PRO A 73 17.28 5.25 -4.24
C PRO A 73 17.29 3.98 -3.39
N TYR A 74 16.46 3.96 -2.34
CA TYR A 74 16.37 2.86 -1.39
C TYR A 74 15.01 2.91 -0.69
N LYS A 75 14.43 1.73 -0.43
CA LYS A 75 13.19 1.56 0.34
C LYS A 75 13.41 0.52 1.45
N PRO A 76 13.31 0.90 2.74
CA PRO A 76 13.52 -0.03 3.85
C PRO A 76 12.43 -1.10 4.01
N PHE A 77 11.26 -0.93 3.39
CA PHE A 77 10.12 -1.85 3.50
C PHE A 77 9.54 -2.21 2.13
N THR A 78 8.79 -3.31 2.05
CA THR A 78 7.94 -3.58 0.88
C THR A 78 6.68 -2.73 0.94
N ASP A 79 6.48 -1.86 -0.04
CA ASP A 79 5.20 -1.19 -0.29
C ASP A 79 4.21 -2.18 -0.93
N VAL A 80 3.06 -2.43 -0.30
CA VAL A 80 1.95 -3.15 -0.94
C VAL A 80 0.92 -2.14 -1.42
N LEU A 81 0.67 -2.10 -2.73
CA LEU A 81 -0.26 -1.16 -3.37
C LEU A 81 -1.36 -1.92 -4.12
N VAL A 82 -2.60 -1.43 -4.04
CA VAL A 82 -3.73 -2.02 -4.78
C VAL A 82 -4.47 -0.95 -5.56
N ASN A 83 -4.47 -1.06 -6.88
CA ASN A 83 -5.23 -0.24 -7.80
C ASN A 83 -6.49 -1.00 -8.23
N ALA A 84 -7.62 -0.68 -7.62
CA ALA A 84 -8.85 -1.47 -7.73
C ALA A 84 -10.13 -0.65 -7.51
N HIS A 85 -11.26 -1.27 -7.85
CA HIS A 85 -12.57 -0.89 -7.35
C HIS A 85 -13.03 -1.90 -6.30
N ALA A 86 -13.64 -1.42 -5.22
CA ALA A 86 -14.38 -2.27 -4.32
C ALA A 86 -15.72 -2.64 -4.96
N HIS A 87 -16.12 -3.90 -4.92
CA HIS A 87 -17.36 -4.42 -5.49
C HIS A 87 -18.27 -5.00 -4.40
N VAL A 88 -19.58 -4.78 -4.52
CA VAL A 88 -20.54 -5.33 -3.57
C VAL A 88 -20.53 -6.85 -3.52
N PRO A 89 -20.64 -7.47 -2.33
CA PRO A 89 -20.95 -8.89 -2.23
C PRO A 89 -22.35 -9.20 -2.77
N GLY A 90 -22.52 -10.38 -3.36
CA GLY A 90 -23.82 -10.89 -3.82
C GLY A 90 -24.43 -10.17 -5.03
N GLY A 91 -23.75 -9.18 -5.62
CA GLY A 91 -24.18 -8.54 -6.88
C GLY A 91 -25.39 -7.61 -6.77
N HIS A 92 -25.76 -7.18 -5.57
CA HIS A 92 -26.85 -6.22 -5.34
C HIS A 92 -26.33 -4.95 -4.65
N ALA A 93 -26.91 -3.80 -4.96
CA ALA A 93 -26.44 -2.52 -4.43
C ALA A 93 -26.59 -2.48 -2.90
N LEU A 94 -25.50 -2.16 -2.20
CA LEU A 94 -25.46 -2.07 -0.74
C LEU A 94 -25.06 -0.68 -0.28
N GLU A 95 -25.56 -0.29 0.88
CA GLU A 95 -25.23 1.00 1.51
C GLU A 95 -23.80 1.02 2.03
N GLN A 96 -23.35 -0.12 2.55
CA GLN A 96 -22.02 -0.35 3.09
C GLN A 96 -21.62 -1.81 2.92
N PHE A 97 -20.33 -2.06 2.73
CA PHE A 97 -19.74 -3.39 2.67
C PHE A 97 -18.24 -3.30 2.97
N LEU A 98 -17.61 -4.44 3.26
CA LEU A 98 -16.17 -4.50 3.55
C LEU A 98 -15.39 -4.85 2.27
N THR A 99 -14.15 -4.39 2.21
CA THR A 99 -13.17 -4.73 1.16
C THR A 99 -11.78 -4.80 1.79
N GLY A 100 -10.86 -5.61 1.27
CA GLY A 100 -9.56 -5.76 1.89
C GLY A 100 -8.56 -6.63 1.15
N ILE A 101 -7.37 -6.71 1.72
CA ILE A 101 -6.26 -7.57 1.28
C ILE A 101 -5.70 -8.32 2.49
N GLU A 102 -5.33 -9.57 2.27
CA GLU A 102 -4.56 -10.38 3.21
C GLU A 102 -3.36 -10.99 2.49
N ILE A 103 -2.19 -10.93 3.12
CA ILE A 103 -0.96 -11.56 2.63
C ILE A 103 -0.45 -12.52 3.70
N LYS A 104 -0.19 -13.75 3.29
CA LYS A 104 0.32 -14.83 4.14
C LYS A 104 1.62 -15.39 3.61
N ARG A 105 2.59 -15.65 4.49
CA ARG A 105 3.82 -16.37 4.13
C ARG A 105 3.49 -17.76 3.60
N ALA A 106 4.33 -18.26 2.69
CA ALA A 106 4.29 -19.65 2.27
C ALA A 106 4.65 -20.58 3.44
N SER A 107 3.63 -21.11 4.11
CA SER A 107 3.70 -22.19 5.10
C SER A 107 4.67 -21.96 6.28
N ILE A 108 4.14 -21.56 7.44
CA ILE A 108 4.82 -21.79 8.72
C ILE A 108 4.63 -23.26 9.07
N VAL A 109 5.73 -24.03 9.18
CA VAL A 109 5.66 -25.38 9.77
C VAL A 109 5.25 -25.19 11.23
N PRO A 110 4.04 -25.61 11.64
CA PRO A 110 3.60 -25.41 13.01
C PRO A 110 4.50 -26.21 13.94
N ASN A 111 4.94 -25.60 15.04
CA ASN A 111 5.64 -26.32 16.09
C ASN A 111 4.64 -27.19 16.85
N LEU A 112 4.44 -28.42 16.37
CA LEU A 112 3.47 -29.36 16.96
C LEU A 112 4.05 -29.98 18.23
N PRO A 113 3.25 -30.13 19.31
CA PRO A 113 3.68 -30.86 20.49
C PRO A 113 4.01 -32.32 20.10
N PRO A 114 5.00 -32.94 20.76
CA PRO A 114 5.36 -34.33 20.49
C PRO A 114 4.16 -35.25 20.75
N ARG A 115 3.98 -36.26 19.90
CA ARG A 115 2.91 -37.25 20.07
C ARG A 115 3.11 -37.97 21.41
N PRO A 116 2.07 -38.12 22.26
CA PRO A 116 2.22 -38.82 23.53
C PRO A 116 2.64 -40.27 23.27
N HIS A 117 3.47 -40.81 24.15
CA HIS A 117 3.81 -42.23 24.20
C HIS A 117 2.98 -42.91 25.30
N GLY A 118 2.65 -44.18 25.11
CA GLY A 118 2.03 -44.95 26.18
C GLY A 118 3.06 -45.42 27.20
N MET A 119 2.61 -46.10 28.26
CA MET A 119 3.43 -46.38 29.44
C MET A 119 4.68 -47.22 29.14
N ASN A 120 4.69 -47.98 28.05
CA ASN A 120 5.83 -48.73 27.55
C ASN A 120 5.63 -49.06 26.05
N GLN A 121 6.62 -49.69 25.43
CA GLN A 121 6.60 -50.08 24.02
C GLN A 121 5.45 -51.02 23.60
N PHE A 122 4.76 -51.64 24.55
CA PHE A 122 3.64 -52.57 24.32
C PHE A 122 2.28 -51.97 24.67
N THR A 123 2.24 -50.78 25.27
CA THR A 123 1.00 -50.12 25.68
C THR A 123 0.87 -48.80 24.92
N PRO A 124 -0.10 -48.64 24.01
CA PRO A 124 -0.29 -47.39 23.28
C PRO A 124 -0.84 -46.28 24.19
N PRO A 125 -0.73 -45.00 23.77
CA PRO A 125 -1.36 -43.89 24.48
C PRO A 125 -2.88 -44.08 24.57
N SER A 126 -3.47 -43.68 25.70
CA SER A 126 -4.92 -43.71 25.87
C SER A 126 -5.65 -42.78 24.90
N ALA A 127 -6.93 -43.07 24.63
CA ALA A 127 -7.77 -42.22 23.79
C ALA A 127 -7.86 -40.77 24.32
N ALA A 128 -7.86 -40.58 25.64
CA ALA A 128 -7.86 -39.27 26.27
C ALA A 128 -6.57 -38.49 25.98
N GLN A 129 -5.40 -39.15 26.05
CA GLN A 129 -4.11 -38.54 25.71
C GLN A 129 -4.03 -38.16 24.22
N LEU A 130 -4.51 -39.04 23.33
CA LEU A 130 -4.56 -38.75 21.90
C LEU A 130 -5.51 -37.58 21.57
N SER A 131 -6.67 -37.52 22.23
CA SER A 131 -7.64 -36.42 22.08
C SER A 131 -7.08 -35.08 22.57
N ALA A 132 -6.44 -35.06 23.74
CA ALA A 132 -5.78 -33.87 24.27
C ALA A 132 -4.65 -33.38 23.35
N TRP A 133 -3.81 -34.30 22.87
CA TRP A 133 -2.75 -33.99 21.90
C TRP A 133 -3.30 -33.44 20.59
N ALA A 134 -4.35 -34.05 20.02
CA ALA A 134 -4.99 -33.54 18.80
C ALA A 134 -5.52 -32.11 18.97
N LYS A 135 -6.10 -31.79 20.13
CA LYS A 135 -6.53 -30.42 20.46
C LYS A 135 -5.36 -29.45 20.50
N GLN A 136 -4.24 -29.84 21.13
CA GLN A 136 -3.03 -29.00 21.19
C GLN A 136 -2.42 -28.80 19.79
N CYS A 137 -2.36 -29.84 18.96
CA CYS A 137 -1.94 -29.72 17.56
C CYS A 137 -2.81 -28.75 16.77
N LYS A 138 -4.14 -28.80 16.95
CA LYS A 138 -5.07 -27.87 16.30
C LYS A 138 -4.83 -26.42 16.73
N VAL A 139 -4.60 -26.19 18.02
CA VAL A 139 -4.25 -24.85 18.53
C VAL A 139 -2.92 -24.36 17.94
N ALA A 140 -1.88 -25.20 17.92
CA ALA A 140 -0.58 -24.86 17.33
C ALA A 140 -0.69 -24.56 15.82
N GLN A 141 -1.52 -25.31 15.09
CA GLN A 141 -1.81 -25.04 13.68
C GLN A 141 -2.54 -23.71 13.47
N GLN A 142 -3.54 -23.40 14.30
CA GLN A 142 -4.26 -22.11 14.22
C GLN A 142 -3.35 -20.94 14.56
N GLN A 143 -2.48 -21.10 15.56
CA GLN A 143 -1.49 -20.11 15.92
C GLN A 143 -0.51 -19.86 14.77
N ALA A 144 0.06 -20.92 14.18
CA ALA A 144 0.96 -20.80 13.02
C ALA A 144 0.27 -20.14 11.81
N GLN A 145 -1.01 -20.42 11.57
CA GLN A 145 -1.76 -19.75 10.50
C GLN A 145 -1.97 -18.25 10.77
N SER A 146 -2.19 -17.86 12.02
CA SER A 146 -2.28 -16.45 12.42
C SER A 146 -0.92 -15.75 12.30
N GLU A 147 0.16 -16.42 12.71
CA GLU A 147 1.53 -15.90 12.61
C GLU A 147 2.02 -15.81 11.15
N ALA A 148 1.40 -16.56 10.24
CA ALA A 148 1.70 -16.50 8.81
C ALA A 148 1.16 -15.22 8.15
N VAL A 149 0.19 -14.54 8.75
CA VAL A 149 -0.35 -13.27 8.24
C VAL A 149 0.71 -12.19 8.37
N VAL A 150 1.21 -11.73 7.23
CA VAL A 150 2.19 -10.65 7.14
C VAL A 150 1.51 -9.30 7.08
N LEU A 151 0.38 -9.24 6.39
CA LEU A 151 -0.41 -8.02 6.20
C LEU A 151 -1.88 -8.41 6.16
N SER A 152 -2.72 -7.66 6.86
CA SER A 152 -4.17 -7.73 6.72
C SER A 152 -4.73 -6.33 6.84
N LYS A 153 -5.46 -5.88 5.81
CA LYS A 153 -6.11 -4.58 5.81
C LYS A 153 -7.51 -4.70 5.27
N ILE A 154 -8.46 -4.22 6.06
CA ILE A 154 -9.88 -4.19 5.74
C ILE A 154 -10.36 -2.75 5.87
N LEU A 155 -11.05 -2.25 4.84
CA LEU A 155 -11.71 -0.96 4.84
C LEU A 155 -13.22 -1.14 4.71
N LEU A 156 -13.96 -0.22 5.34
CA LEU A 156 -15.40 -0.08 5.19
C LEU A 156 -15.67 0.85 4.00
N VAL A 157 -16.40 0.32 3.04
CA VAL A 157 -16.94 1.06 1.90
C VAL A 157 -18.35 1.50 2.25
N SER A 158 -18.69 2.73 1.90
CA SER A 158 -20.02 3.29 2.03
C SER A 158 -20.38 4.07 0.78
N GLY A 159 -21.63 4.00 0.33
CA GLY A 159 -22.08 4.91 -0.70
C GLY A 159 -22.20 6.37 -0.23
N PRO A 160 -22.52 7.30 -1.14
CA PRO A 160 -22.50 8.73 -0.84
C PRO A 160 -23.40 9.10 0.34
N ARG A 161 -22.84 9.90 1.26
CA ARG A 161 -23.52 10.46 2.43
C ARG A 161 -23.23 11.94 2.58
N LEU A 162 -24.15 12.65 3.24
CA LEU A 162 -24.02 14.07 3.52
C LEU A 162 -24.37 14.34 4.98
N TRP A 163 -23.50 15.07 5.69
CA TRP A 163 -23.94 15.76 6.90
C TRP A 163 -24.83 16.93 6.52
N ARG A 164 -25.99 17.04 7.17
CA ARG A 164 -26.99 18.09 6.93
C ARG A 164 -27.18 18.94 8.16
N TYR A 165 -27.04 20.26 8.00
CA TYR A 165 -27.28 21.20 9.09
C TYR A 165 -28.79 21.38 9.34
N ARG A 166 -29.20 21.26 10.61
CA ARG A 166 -30.56 21.50 11.07
C ARG A 166 -30.62 22.82 11.84
N PRO A 167 -31.38 23.84 11.36
CA PRO A 167 -31.51 25.10 12.05
C PRO A 167 -32.24 24.93 13.39
N ARG A 168 -31.93 25.82 14.34
CA ARG A 168 -32.42 25.74 15.74
C ARG A 168 -33.94 25.64 15.85
N LEU A 169 -34.69 26.36 15.00
CA LEU A 169 -36.16 26.32 14.98
C LEU A 169 -36.70 24.90 14.74
N LEU A 170 -36.05 24.11 13.88
CA LEU A 170 -36.45 22.72 13.61
C LEU A 170 -35.97 21.73 14.67
N ARG A 171 -35.08 22.15 15.59
CA ARG A 171 -34.51 21.29 16.64
C ARG A 171 -35.33 21.30 17.94
N THR A 172 -36.16 22.32 18.12
CA THR A 172 -36.96 22.57 19.34
C THR A 172 -38.45 22.19 19.20
N LEU A 173 -38.87 21.72 18.02
CA LEU A 173 -40.27 21.34 17.74
C LEU A 173 -40.61 19.89 18.12
N THR A 174 -39.63 19.12 18.61
CA THR A 174 -39.78 17.73 19.05
C THR A 174 -39.50 17.60 20.54
N ALA A 175 -40.15 16.66 21.23
CA ALA A 175 -39.91 16.36 22.65
C ALA A 175 -38.48 15.90 22.97
N PHE A 176 -37.66 15.64 21.94
CA PHE A 176 -36.24 15.30 22.04
C PHE A 176 -35.40 16.40 21.36
N SER A 177 -34.31 16.83 22.01
CA SER A 177 -33.35 17.78 21.43
C SER A 177 -32.60 17.13 20.27
N LEU A 178 -32.90 17.55 19.04
CA LEU A 178 -32.18 17.09 17.85
C LEU A 178 -30.79 17.75 17.76
N HIS A 179 -29.81 17.01 17.22
CA HIS A 179 -28.47 17.53 16.97
C HIS A 179 -28.44 18.55 15.82
N ALA A 180 -27.44 19.43 15.83
CA ALA A 180 -27.27 20.47 14.81
C ALA A 180 -26.89 19.90 13.44
N TRP A 181 -26.22 18.75 13.44
CA TRP A 181 -25.83 18.02 12.24
C TRP A 181 -26.34 16.59 12.33
N ASP A 182 -26.63 16.04 11.16
CA ASP A 182 -27.08 14.68 11.03
C ASP A 182 -26.57 14.10 9.71
N LEU A 183 -25.95 12.93 9.79
CA LEU A 183 -25.42 12.20 8.66
C LEU A 183 -26.56 11.45 7.97
N SER A 184 -26.74 11.68 6.68
CA SER A 184 -27.74 10.92 5.92
C SER A 184 -27.39 9.44 5.85
N ARG A 185 -28.41 8.59 5.71
CA ARG A 185 -28.23 7.20 5.27
C ARG A 185 -27.41 7.15 3.99
N ALA A 186 -26.53 6.17 3.87
CA ALA A 186 -25.74 5.96 2.64
C ALA A 186 -26.66 5.55 1.50
N ARG A 187 -26.39 6.10 0.31
CA ARG A 187 -27.04 5.63 -0.91
C ARG A 187 -26.46 4.27 -1.30
N PRO A 188 -27.26 3.27 -1.67
CA PRO A 188 -26.73 2.01 -2.17
C PRO A 188 -25.84 2.21 -3.41
N ILE A 189 -24.70 1.50 -3.45
CA ILE A 189 -23.75 1.51 -4.57
C ILE A 189 -23.40 0.08 -4.99
N MET A 190 -22.93 -0.10 -6.22
CA MET A 190 -22.45 -1.38 -6.76
C MET A 190 -20.93 -1.53 -6.66
N ALA A 191 -20.22 -0.41 -6.78
CA ALA A 191 -18.77 -0.36 -6.69
C ALA A 191 -18.29 1.03 -6.26
N LEU A 192 -17.05 1.09 -5.75
CA LEU A 192 -16.37 2.34 -5.40
C LEU A 192 -14.89 2.26 -5.78
N PRO A 193 -14.31 3.23 -6.52
CA PRO A 193 -12.86 3.28 -6.75
C PRO A 193 -12.12 3.43 -5.42
N LEU A 194 -11.10 2.63 -5.18
CA LEU A 194 -10.30 2.63 -3.95
C LEU A 194 -9.21 3.70 -3.97
N ARG A 195 -9.64 4.97 -4.08
CA ARG A 195 -8.75 6.14 -4.22
C ARG A 195 -8.92 7.14 -3.08
N TYR A 196 -7.93 8.01 -2.86
CA TYR A 196 -7.92 8.94 -1.72
C TYR A 196 -8.94 10.09 -1.85
N GLU A 197 -9.46 10.38 -3.05
CA GLU A 197 -10.47 11.42 -3.31
C GLU A 197 -11.79 11.16 -2.57
N VAL A 198 -12.12 9.88 -2.33
CA VAL A 198 -13.35 9.48 -1.62
C VAL A 198 -13.11 9.18 -0.14
N SER A 199 -11.87 9.38 0.32
CA SER A 199 -11.42 9.17 1.69
C SER A 199 -11.42 10.46 2.49
N TYR A 200 -11.27 10.38 3.81
CA TYR A 200 -11.24 11.57 4.66
C TYR A 200 -10.07 12.48 4.29
N GLY A 201 -10.36 13.78 4.10
CA GLY A 201 -9.38 14.78 3.70
C GLY A 201 -10.02 15.93 2.94
N GLY A 202 -9.20 16.60 2.12
CA GLY A 202 -9.64 17.67 1.22
C GLY A 202 -9.08 19.04 1.57
N GLU A 203 -9.60 20.05 0.89
CA GLU A 203 -9.20 21.44 1.07
C GLU A 203 -10.38 22.38 1.37
N ASN A 204 -10.07 23.51 2.00
CA ASN A 204 -11.00 24.57 2.32
C ASN A 204 -10.48 25.87 1.72
N LYS A 205 -11.08 26.31 0.60
CA LYS A 205 -10.54 27.36 -0.26
C LYS A 205 -11.58 28.45 -0.53
N VAL A 206 -11.18 29.72 -0.38
CA VAL A 206 -12.01 30.88 -0.69
C VAL A 206 -11.29 31.75 -1.71
N ALA A 207 -11.89 31.91 -2.89
CA ALA A 207 -11.41 32.82 -3.93
C ALA A 207 -11.81 34.28 -3.65
N ALA A 208 -11.03 35.22 -4.16
CA ALA A 208 -11.21 36.66 -3.98
C ALA A 208 -12.54 37.18 -4.52
N ASP A 209 -13.00 36.61 -5.63
CA ASP A 209 -14.25 36.91 -6.33
C ASP A 209 -15.48 36.25 -5.70
N SER A 210 -15.28 35.33 -4.74
CA SER A 210 -16.39 34.62 -4.12
C SER A 210 -17.27 35.55 -3.27
N ALA A 211 -18.57 35.28 -3.22
CA ALA A 211 -19.53 35.98 -2.35
C ALA A 211 -19.21 35.87 -0.85
N HIS A 212 -18.28 34.99 -0.48
CA HIS A 212 -17.83 34.74 0.88
C HIS A 212 -16.56 35.50 1.25
N ALA A 213 -15.87 36.10 0.28
CA ALA A 213 -14.55 36.68 0.46
C ALA A 213 -14.47 37.70 1.60
N ARG A 214 -15.49 38.58 1.69
CA ARG A 214 -15.58 39.61 2.74
C ARG A 214 -15.73 39.05 4.15
N ARG A 215 -16.15 37.79 4.31
CA ARG A 215 -16.39 37.12 5.60
C ARG A 215 -15.17 36.36 6.13
N VAL A 216 -14.12 36.20 5.32
CA VAL A 216 -12.89 35.50 5.73
C VAL A 216 -12.22 36.27 6.87
N PRO A 217 -12.02 35.64 8.06
CA PRO A 217 -11.32 36.28 9.17
C PRO A 217 -9.90 36.64 8.80
N LYS A 218 -9.40 37.81 9.27
CA LYS A 218 -8.07 38.33 8.90
C LYS A 218 -6.94 37.33 9.13
N GLN A 219 -6.97 36.58 10.24
CA GLN A 219 -5.95 35.59 10.60
C GLN A 219 -5.86 34.39 9.64
N HIS A 220 -6.90 34.12 8.86
CA HIS A 220 -6.93 33.03 7.87
C HIS A 220 -6.72 33.55 6.44
N ARG A 221 -6.51 34.87 6.27
CA ARG A 221 -6.21 35.43 4.95
C ARG A 221 -4.77 35.13 4.61
N LEU A 222 -4.57 34.63 3.39
CA LEU A 222 -3.24 34.51 2.82
C LEU A 222 -2.64 35.92 2.68
N PRO A 223 -1.32 36.10 2.88
CA PRO A 223 -0.65 37.35 2.57
C PRO A 223 -0.87 37.69 1.09
N ALA A 224 -0.97 38.98 0.78
CA ALA A 224 -1.02 39.41 -0.61
C ALA A 224 0.26 38.96 -1.30
N LYS A 225 0.16 38.05 -2.28
CA LYS A 225 1.30 37.68 -3.10
C LYS A 225 1.63 38.87 -4.02
N ASP A 226 2.90 39.27 -4.03
CA ASP A 226 3.42 40.08 -5.12
C ASP A 226 3.27 39.29 -6.44
N SER A 227 2.82 40.02 -7.46
CA SER A 227 2.16 39.61 -8.70
C SER A 227 2.82 38.49 -9.52
N GLY A 228 1.97 37.60 -10.06
CA GLY A 228 2.33 36.64 -11.12
C GLY A 228 1.21 35.68 -11.56
N ALA A 229 0.16 35.49 -10.75
CA ALA A 229 -1.00 34.68 -11.12
C ALA A 229 -2.13 35.54 -11.71
N SER A 230 -2.73 35.06 -12.81
CA SER A 230 -3.90 35.66 -13.48
C SER A 230 -4.98 36.14 -12.49
N GLU A 231 -5.46 37.37 -12.70
CA GLU A 231 -6.43 38.08 -11.84
C GLU A 231 -7.76 37.34 -11.61
N ALA A 232 -8.10 36.34 -12.43
CA ALA A 232 -9.38 35.64 -12.38
C ALA A 232 -9.52 34.62 -11.22
N HIS A 233 -8.44 34.20 -10.56
CA HIS A 233 -8.49 33.13 -9.55
C HIS A 233 -7.59 33.36 -8.33
N THR A 234 -7.45 34.59 -7.86
CA THR A 234 -6.69 34.87 -6.64
C THR A 234 -7.35 34.21 -5.43
N VAL A 235 -6.63 33.31 -4.76
CA VAL A 235 -7.07 32.64 -3.53
C VAL A 235 -6.75 33.53 -2.34
N ILE A 236 -7.73 33.84 -1.49
CA ILE A 236 -7.53 34.73 -0.35
C ILE A 236 -7.47 33.99 0.99
N ALA A 237 -7.93 32.74 1.04
CA ALA A 237 -7.78 31.85 2.20
C ALA A 237 -7.79 30.41 1.71
N HIS A 238 -6.88 29.61 2.25
CA HIS A 238 -6.72 28.21 1.87
C HIS A 238 -6.15 27.42 3.04
N SER A 239 -6.81 26.32 3.36
CA SER A 239 -6.27 25.30 4.24
C SER A 239 -6.43 23.94 3.57
N VAL A 240 -5.50 23.03 3.85
CA VAL A 240 -5.49 21.68 3.29
C VAL A 240 -5.37 20.65 4.41
N HIS A 241 -6.06 19.51 4.27
CA HIS A 241 -5.84 18.38 5.15
C HIS A 241 -4.47 17.77 4.85
N VAL A 242 -3.52 17.95 5.77
CA VAL A 242 -2.10 17.62 5.54
C VAL A 242 -1.85 16.14 5.23
N GLY A 243 -2.72 15.23 5.68
CA GLY A 243 -2.58 13.79 5.41
C GLY A 243 -3.26 13.29 4.12
N ASN A 244 -4.15 14.10 3.53
CA ASN A 244 -4.86 13.77 2.29
C ASN A 244 -5.52 15.03 1.71
N PRO A 245 -4.78 15.88 0.98
CA PRO A 245 -5.29 17.14 0.44
C PRO A 245 -6.38 16.97 -0.63
N VAL A 246 -6.43 15.82 -1.31
CA VAL A 246 -7.36 15.54 -2.41
C VAL A 246 -8.66 14.88 -1.95
N GLY A 247 -8.76 14.51 -0.67
CA GLY A 247 -9.91 13.80 -0.10
C GLY A 247 -11.17 14.64 0.09
N ILE A 248 -12.07 14.12 0.91
CA ILE A 248 -13.38 14.72 1.17
C ILE A 248 -13.77 14.69 2.65
N GLY A 249 -14.63 15.62 3.04
CA GLY A 249 -15.27 15.65 4.36
C GLY A 249 -14.46 16.32 5.46
N TRP A 250 -13.21 16.73 5.21
CA TRP A 250 -12.49 17.60 6.13
C TRP A 250 -12.97 19.05 5.99
N ILE A 251 -13.31 19.67 7.12
CA ILE A 251 -13.75 21.06 7.14
C ILE A 251 -13.30 21.76 8.42
N GLU A 252 -12.69 22.93 8.26
CA GLU A 252 -12.29 23.77 9.38
C GLU A 252 -13.43 24.63 9.92
N PRO A 253 -13.46 24.90 11.24
CA PRO A 253 -14.48 25.74 11.85
C PRO A 253 -14.60 27.14 11.24
N TRP A 254 -13.48 27.77 10.85
CA TRP A 254 -13.50 29.10 10.24
C TRP A 254 -14.16 29.06 8.85
N TYR A 255 -13.88 28.02 8.07
CA TYR A 255 -14.43 27.86 6.73
C TYR A 255 -15.93 27.60 6.82
N LEU A 256 -16.34 26.67 7.68
CA LEU A 256 -17.75 26.36 7.92
C LEU A 256 -18.58 27.61 8.25
N LYS A 257 -18.06 28.49 9.11
CA LYS A 257 -18.70 29.78 9.47
C LYS A 257 -18.71 30.77 8.30
N THR A 258 -17.62 30.86 7.56
CA THR A 258 -17.42 31.79 6.43
C THR A 258 -18.39 31.50 5.29
N VAL A 259 -18.44 30.24 4.85
CA VAL A 259 -19.27 29.82 3.71
C VAL A 259 -20.73 29.57 4.13
N ARG A 260 -21.00 29.42 5.43
CA ARG A 260 -22.31 29.00 5.99
C ARG A 260 -22.77 27.68 5.37
N CYS A 261 -21.83 26.74 5.27
CA CYS A 261 -22.09 25.45 4.64
C CYS A 261 -23.20 24.70 5.40
N LYS A 262 -24.21 24.20 4.68
CA LYS A 262 -25.34 23.43 5.24
C LYS A 262 -25.28 21.95 4.90
N ARG A 263 -24.38 21.55 3.99
CA ARG A 263 -24.25 20.19 3.48
C ARG A 263 -22.77 19.89 3.26
N ILE A 264 -22.25 18.86 3.90
CA ILE A 264 -20.85 18.44 3.78
C ILE A 264 -20.86 16.98 3.37
N SER A 265 -20.14 16.65 2.30
CA SER A 265 -19.95 15.26 1.87
C SER A 265 -19.13 14.49 2.90
N ALA A 266 -19.59 13.29 3.24
CA ALA A 266 -18.86 12.39 4.12
C ALA A 266 -17.98 11.43 3.31
N PRO A 267 -16.82 11.02 3.84
CA PRO A 267 -15.98 10.02 3.20
C PRO A 267 -16.75 8.69 3.02
N GLN A 268 -16.42 8.04 1.91
CA GLN A 268 -16.97 6.76 1.48
C GLN A 268 -16.04 5.60 1.80
N LEU A 269 -14.77 5.88 2.07
CA LEU A 269 -13.77 4.89 2.47
C LEU A 269 -13.20 5.23 3.85
N THR A 270 -13.39 4.32 4.81
CA THR A 270 -12.91 4.50 6.19
C THR A 270 -12.38 3.19 6.76
N TYR A 271 -11.58 3.26 7.81
CA TYR A 271 -11.30 2.08 8.64
C TYR A 271 -12.58 1.66 9.40
N PRO A 272 -12.86 0.37 9.59
CA PRO A 272 -14.02 -0.10 10.34
C PRO A 272 -14.13 0.48 11.77
N GLN A 273 -12.98 0.76 12.39
CA GLN A 273 -12.86 1.36 13.72
C GLN A 273 -12.94 2.89 13.75
N ASP A 274 -12.73 3.57 12.61
CA ASP A 274 -12.69 5.04 12.52
C ASP A 274 -13.90 5.61 11.78
N GLN A 275 -15.09 5.09 12.07
CA GLN A 275 -16.30 5.52 11.37
C GLN A 275 -16.62 6.99 11.61
N VAL A 276 -17.18 7.61 10.59
CA VAL A 276 -17.65 9.00 10.65
C VAL A 276 -18.71 9.20 11.74
N HIS A 277 -18.55 10.25 12.53
CA HIS A 277 -19.51 10.60 13.56
C HIS A 277 -20.80 11.15 12.93
N ALA A 278 -21.95 10.58 13.32
CA ALA A 278 -23.24 10.95 12.73
C ALA A 278 -23.60 12.43 12.90
N HIS A 279 -23.15 13.07 13.98
CA HIS A 279 -23.59 14.40 14.38
C HIS A 279 -22.49 15.46 14.42
N GLU A 280 -21.27 15.12 13.99
CA GLU A 280 -20.09 15.97 14.12
C GLU A 280 -19.25 15.95 12.83
N PRO A 281 -19.53 16.83 11.85
CA PRO A 281 -18.79 16.87 10.59
C PRO A 281 -17.36 17.39 10.72
N VAL A 282 -17.00 17.98 11.88
CA VAL A 282 -15.63 18.42 12.20
C VAL A 282 -14.81 17.32 12.88
N HIS A 283 -15.37 16.11 13.04
CA HIS A 283 -14.67 14.96 13.57
C HIS A 283 -13.47 14.58 12.67
N ARG A 284 -12.36 14.17 13.29
CA ARG A 284 -11.13 13.77 12.59
C ARG A 284 -11.10 12.26 12.39
N CYS A 285 -11.08 11.83 11.14
CA CYS A 285 -10.84 10.44 10.76
C CYS A 285 -9.45 10.31 10.13
N ARG A 286 -8.90 9.09 10.08
CA ARG A 286 -7.68 8.82 9.32
C ARG A 286 -8.03 8.66 7.84
N PRO A 287 -7.23 9.22 6.91
CA PRO A 287 -7.36 8.89 5.49
C PRO A 287 -7.11 7.39 5.29
N ALA A 288 -8.11 6.70 4.74
CA ALA A 288 -8.05 5.29 4.38
C ALA A 288 -7.87 5.13 2.87
N GLY A 289 -7.05 4.19 2.42
CA GLY A 289 -6.79 3.92 1.01
C GLY A 289 -5.82 2.77 0.83
N PHE A 290 -5.69 2.26 -0.40
CA PHE A 290 -4.74 1.20 -0.76
C PHE A 290 -3.65 1.65 -1.74
N GLY A 291 -3.78 2.84 -2.31
CA GLY A 291 -2.84 3.41 -3.26
C GLY A 291 -1.70 4.19 -2.60
N VAL A 292 -0.97 4.94 -3.41
CA VAL A 292 0.20 5.72 -2.99
C VAL A 292 -0.21 6.94 -2.16
N VAL A 293 0.42 7.11 -1.00
CA VAL A 293 0.42 8.35 -0.21
C VAL A 293 1.40 9.33 -0.87
N GLY A 294 0.91 10.50 -1.28
CA GLY A 294 1.74 11.48 -2.00
C GLY A 294 2.96 11.98 -1.19
N ARG A 295 4.08 12.22 -1.88
CA ARG A 295 5.34 12.73 -1.28
C ARG A 295 5.19 14.02 -0.47
N ALA A 296 4.27 14.89 -0.90
CA ALA A 296 3.98 16.16 -0.25
C ALA A 296 2.94 16.04 0.87
N TRP A 297 2.55 14.83 1.27
CA TRP A 297 1.58 14.62 2.35
C TRP A 297 2.33 14.36 3.66
N GLN A 298 1.74 14.79 4.78
CA GLN A 298 2.37 14.73 6.11
C GLN A 298 2.95 13.36 6.49
N PRO A 299 2.32 12.21 6.19
CA PRO A 299 2.88 10.90 6.55
C PRO A 299 4.28 10.65 5.96
N ARG A 300 4.59 11.25 4.80
CA ARG A 300 5.91 11.11 4.15
C ARG A 300 6.78 12.34 4.35
N LEU A 301 6.20 13.54 4.33
CA LEU A 301 6.94 14.78 4.60
C LEU A 301 7.66 14.75 5.95
N ALA A 302 7.14 14.02 6.94
CA ALA A 302 7.79 13.82 8.23
C ALA A 302 9.18 13.15 8.14
N PHE A 303 9.50 12.48 7.02
CA PHE A 303 10.77 11.79 6.77
C PHE A 303 11.68 12.54 5.79
N ALA A 304 11.22 13.66 5.23
CA ALA A 304 11.99 14.42 4.24
C ALA A 304 13.22 15.12 4.85
N GLY A 305 13.30 15.22 6.18
CA GLY A 305 14.33 15.99 6.89
C GLY A 305 14.02 17.49 6.93
N THR A 306 14.94 18.25 7.50
CA THR A 306 14.76 19.68 7.80
C THR A 306 15.44 20.56 6.74
N TYR A 307 14.62 21.28 5.95
CA TYR A 307 15.07 22.20 4.88
C TYR A 307 14.99 23.67 5.31
N GLU A 308 15.70 24.04 6.37
CA GLU A 308 15.75 25.42 6.88
C GLU A 308 16.87 26.26 6.23
N GLN A 309 16.98 27.54 6.62
CA GLN A 309 18.00 28.46 6.07
C GLN A 309 19.42 27.92 6.24
N GLN A 310 19.74 27.27 7.36
CA GLN A 310 21.04 26.64 7.55
C GLN A 310 21.30 25.54 6.50
N TRP A 311 20.30 24.74 6.16
CA TRP A 311 20.45 23.75 5.08
C TRP A 311 20.70 24.43 3.74
N LEU A 312 20.01 25.54 3.43
CA LEU A 312 20.24 26.32 2.21
C LEU A 312 21.68 26.87 2.14
N ASP A 313 22.19 27.38 3.26
CA ASP A 313 23.49 28.04 3.31
C ASP A 313 24.66 27.04 3.30
N GLU A 314 24.50 25.87 3.94
CA GLU A 314 25.61 24.96 4.24
C GLU A 314 25.52 23.58 3.57
N ARG A 315 24.32 23.11 3.18
CA ARG A 315 24.08 21.72 2.75
C ARG A 315 23.53 21.60 1.33
N HIS A 316 22.78 22.57 0.83
CA HIS A 316 22.21 22.55 -0.52
C HIS A 316 23.32 22.29 -1.58
N PRO A 317 23.12 21.36 -2.54
CA PRO A 317 21.89 20.66 -2.90
C PRO A 317 21.74 19.25 -2.29
N TYR A 318 22.56 18.88 -1.29
CA TYR A 318 22.54 17.54 -0.70
C TYR A 318 21.36 17.32 0.24
N LEU A 319 21.06 16.05 0.56
CA LEU A 319 19.99 15.70 1.49
C LEU A 319 20.27 16.28 2.90
N PRO A 320 19.23 16.72 3.62
CA PRO A 320 19.34 17.04 5.05
C PRO A 320 19.95 15.88 5.83
N ALA A 321 20.76 16.18 6.85
CA ALA A 321 21.43 15.16 7.66
C ALA A 321 20.44 14.25 8.43
N ASP A 322 19.22 14.74 8.67
CA ASP A 322 18.11 14.03 9.31
C ASP A 322 17.13 13.39 8.30
N PHE A 323 17.47 13.33 7.01
CA PHE A 323 16.66 12.64 6.00
C PHE A 323 16.53 11.15 6.35
N ASP A 324 15.30 10.64 6.29
CA ASP A 324 14.98 9.25 6.56
C ASP A 324 14.45 8.57 5.29
N PHE A 325 15.08 7.46 4.88
CA PHE A 325 14.73 6.73 3.67
C PHE A 325 13.31 6.16 3.66
N ARG A 326 12.61 6.09 4.81
CA ARG A 326 11.17 5.83 4.86
C ARG A 326 10.35 6.83 4.05
N TYR A 327 10.90 8.02 3.74
CA TYR A 327 10.34 8.96 2.76
C TYR A 327 10.01 8.30 1.41
N TRP A 328 10.80 7.31 0.98
CA TRP A 328 10.64 6.63 -0.30
C TRP A 328 9.58 5.53 -0.31
N ASN A 329 9.13 5.06 0.86
CA ASN A 329 7.97 4.18 0.96
C ASN A 329 6.69 4.98 0.66
N GLY A 330 5.98 4.55 -0.38
CA GLY A 330 4.77 5.21 -0.88
C GLY A 330 3.47 4.59 -0.37
N ALA A 331 3.50 3.36 0.13
CA ALA A 331 2.31 2.74 0.72
C ALA A 331 1.96 3.43 2.07
N PRO A 332 0.69 3.45 2.50
CA PRO A 332 0.36 3.83 3.87
C PRO A 332 1.04 2.88 4.87
N GLU A 333 1.31 3.36 6.09
CA GLU A 333 2.08 2.63 7.12
C GLU A 333 1.56 1.21 7.39
N ASP A 334 0.24 1.01 7.36
CA ASP A 334 -0.41 -0.29 7.54
C ASP A 334 -0.32 -1.24 6.32
N GLN A 335 0.38 -0.81 5.27
CA GLN A 335 0.67 -1.58 4.06
C GLN A 335 2.18 -1.63 3.73
N GLN A 336 3.03 -1.21 4.67
CA GLN A 336 4.48 -1.34 4.57
C GLN A 336 4.90 -2.60 5.33
N VAL A 337 5.55 -3.54 4.65
CA VAL A 337 5.91 -4.84 5.20
C VAL A 337 7.40 -4.90 5.53
N HIS A 338 7.71 -5.38 6.75
CA HIS A 338 9.06 -5.62 7.22
C HIS A 338 9.16 -6.97 7.98
N PRO A 339 10.20 -7.80 7.75
CA PRO A 339 11.16 -7.72 6.63
C PRO A 339 10.47 -7.76 5.27
N HIS A 340 11.17 -7.42 4.18
CA HIS A 340 10.60 -7.45 2.82
C HIS A 340 9.93 -8.80 2.52
N LEU A 341 8.90 -8.75 1.67
CA LEU A 341 8.28 -9.96 1.14
C LEU A 341 9.32 -10.82 0.40
N ALA A 342 9.26 -12.13 0.61
CA ALA A 342 10.15 -13.11 -0.01
C ALA A 342 9.81 -13.36 -1.49
N GLY A 343 8.62 -12.94 -1.94
CA GLY A 343 8.16 -13.15 -3.30
C GLY A 343 7.53 -14.53 -3.53
N ASP A 344 7.15 -15.23 -2.46
CA ASP A 344 6.46 -16.53 -2.51
C ASP A 344 5.14 -16.58 -1.70
N GLU A 345 4.72 -15.43 -1.18
CA GLU A 345 3.53 -15.25 -0.37
C GLU A 345 2.24 -15.52 -1.14
N THR A 346 1.21 -15.92 -0.40
CA THR A 346 -0.17 -15.99 -0.88
C THR A 346 -0.88 -14.68 -0.60
N VAL A 347 -1.41 -14.05 -1.64
CA VAL A 347 -2.19 -12.82 -1.57
C VAL A 347 -3.66 -13.16 -1.81
N THR A 348 -4.54 -12.66 -0.94
CA THR A 348 -6.00 -12.75 -1.09
C THR A 348 -6.60 -11.35 -1.12
N LEU A 349 -7.29 -11.04 -2.22
CA LEU A 349 -8.12 -9.84 -2.35
C LEU A 349 -9.56 -10.15 -1.97
N PHE A 350 -10.17 -9.27 -1.19
CA PHE A 350 -11.55 -9.38 -0.71
C PHE A 350 -12.39 -8.23 -1.28
N ASN A 351 -13.35 -8.56 -2.15
CA ASN A 351 -14.25 -7.62 -2.81
C ASN A 351 -13.51 -6.51 -3.61
N MET A 352 -12.29 -6.75 -4.10
CA MET A 352 -11.47 -5.77 -4.85
C MET A 352 -11.35 -6.09 -6.35
N CYS A 353 -12.11 -7.05 -6.84
CA CYS A 353 -12.19 -7.37 -8.26
C CYS A 353 -13.66 -7.62 -8.65
N PRO A 354 -14.01 -7.48 -9.93
CA PRO A 354 -15.33 -7.86 -10.41
C PRO A 354 -15.67 -9.31 -10.03
N PRO A 355 -16.92 -9.63 -9.65
CA PRO A 355 -17.34 -11.00 -9.32
C PRO A 355 -17.05 -12.05 -10.41
N LYS A 356 -16.99 -11.62 -11.67
CA LYS A 356 -16.73 -12.48 -12.82
C LYS A 356 -15.24 -12.64 -13.18
N THR A 357 -14.34 -12.12 -12.35
CA THR A 357 -12.89 -12.25 -12.59
C THR A 357 -12.51 -13.74 -12.60
N PRO A 358 -11.78 -14.22 -13.63
CA PRO A 358 -11.33 -15.62 -13.66
C PRO A 358 -10.53 -15.99 -12.40
N GLY A 359 -10.86 -17.14 -11.80
CA GLY A 359 -10.25 -17.61 -10.55
C GLY A 359 -10.83 -16.99 -9.27
N ALA A 360 -11.73 -16.01 -9.36
CA ALA A 360 -12.42 -15.51 -8.19
C ALA A 360 -13.47 -16.52 -7.68
N ILE A 361 -13.57 -16.63 -6.36
CA ILE A 361 -14.54 -17.49 -5.67
C ILE A 361 -15.50 -16.66 -4.83
N HIS A 362 -16.70 -17.17 -4.60
CA HIS A 362 -17.70 -16.53 -3.75
C HIS A 362 -17.89 -17.31 -2.45
N ASP A 363 -17.86 -16.61 -1.32
CA ASP A 363 -18.23 -17.21 -0.04
C ASP A 363 -19.75 -17.24 0.18
N ALA A 364 -20.20 -17.85 1.29
CA ALA A 364 -21.61 -17.98 1.64
C ALA A 364 -22.33 -16.63 1.82
N ASN A 365 -21.59 -15.54 2.07
CA ASN A 365 -22.13 -14.19 2.20
C ASN A 365 -22.08 -13.42 0.86
N GLY A 366 -21.66 -14.07 -0.22
CA GLY A 366 -21.54 -13.50 -1.56
C GLY A 366 -20.30 -12.63 -1.74
N ASN A 367 -19.34 -12.61 -0.81
CA ASN A 367 -18.10 -11.87 -1.02
C ASN A 367 -17.25 -12.54 -2.08
N THR A 368 -16.59 -11.72 -2.89
CA THR A 368 -15.65 -12.16 -3.93
C THR A 368 -14.25 -12.24 -3.33
N HIS A 369 -13.61 -13.39 -3.47
CA HIS A 369 -12.22 -13.62 -3.07
C HIS A 369 -11.41 -13.98 -4.30
N LEU A 370 -10.30 -13.27 -4.53
CA LEU A 370 -9.30 -13.66 -5.52
C LEU A 370 -7.99 -13.96 -4.80
N THR A 371 -7.54 -15.20 -4.87
CA THR A 371 -6.32 -15.66 -4.22
C THR A 371 -5.30 -16.07 -5.28
N PHE A 372 -4.08 -15.58 -5.14
CA PHE A 372 -2.94 -16.00 -5.96
C PHE A 372 -1.67 -16.09 -5.14
N ARG A 373 -0.68 -16.83 -5.66
CA ARG A 373 0.62 -16.99 -5.00
C ARG A 373 1.74 -16.36 -5.82
N LEU A 374 2.59 -15.57 -5.17
CA LEU A 374 3.79 -15.04 -5.78
C LEU A 374 4.74 -16.19 -6.19
N PRO A 375 5.48 -16.06 -7.30
CA PRO A 375 6.07 -17.21 -7.99
C PRO A 375 7.31 -17.79 -7.29
N GLY A 376 7.90 -17.12 -6.30
CA GLY A 376 9.12 -17.53 -5.61
C GLY A 376 10.40 -17.37 -6.43
N HIS A 377 10.39 -16.50 -7.45
CA HIS A 377 11.60 -16.16 -8.20
C HIS A 377 12.54 -15.32 -7.34
N LEU A 378 13.85 -15.51 -7.53
CA LEU A 378 14.88 -14.77 -6.78
C LEU A 378 15.73 -13.92 -7.73
N PRO A 379 15.34 -12.65 -7.98
CA PRO A 379 16.21 -11.68 -8.61
C PRO A 379 17.40 -11.33 -7.71
N PHE A 380 18.57 -11.16 -8.31
CA PHE A 380 19.78 -10.80 -7.59
C PHE A 380 20.76 -10.07 -8.52
N VAL A 381 21.78 -9.46 -7.94
CA VAL A 381 22.84 -8.76 -8.66
C VAL A 381 24.18 -9.42 -8.34
N LEU A 382 24.89 -9.84 -9.38
CA LEU A 382 26.30 -10.20 -9.26
C LEU A 382 27.14 -8.93 -9.40
N VAL A 383 27.94 -8.65 -8.39
CA VAL A 383 28.82 -7.48 -8.31
C VAL A 383 30.24 -7.92 -8.62
N ARG A 384 30.90 -7.22 -9.56
CA ARG A 384 32.34 -7.34 -9.78
C ARG A 384 33.02 -6.07 -9.37
N PHE A 385 33.89 -6.14 -8.37
CA PHE A 385 34.67 -5.01 -7.92
C PHE A 385 35.91 -4.79 -8.80
N ALA A 386 36.49 -3.59 -8.74
CA ALA A 386 37.66 -3.21 -9.51
C ALA A 386 38.93 -3.98 -9.08
N ASP A 387 38.97 -4.44 -7.82
CA ASP A 387 40.03 -5.28 -7.26
C ASP A 387 39.92 -6.77 -7.65
N GLY A 388 38.87 -7.14 -8.41
CA GLY A 388 38.63 -8.50 -8.88
C GLY A 388 37.73 -9.34 -7.97
N GLN A 389 37.34 -8.85 -6.79
CA GLN A 389 36.40 -9.55 -5.92
C GLN A 389 35.00 -9.66 -6.56
N LEU A 390 34.28 -10.72 -6.21
CA LEU A 390 32.90 -10.95 -6.60
C LEU A 390 32.00 -10.91 -5.35
N GLY A 391 30.86 -10.25 -5.48
CA GLY A 391 29.79 -10.25 -4.48
C GLY A 391 28.48 -10.70 -5.12
N GLU A 392 27.62 -11.32 -4.31
CA GLU A 392 26.24 -11.61 -4.66
C GLU A 392 25.34 -10.79 -3.75
N LEU A 393 24.41 -10.06 -4.36
CA LEU A 393 23.47 -9.21 -3.64
C LEU A 393 22.04 -9.64 -4.01
N ALA A 394 21.32 -10.20 -3.05
CA ALA A 394 19.90 -10.45 -3.22
C ALA A 394 19.17 -9.12 -3.48
N ALA A 395 18.19 -9.14 -4.38
CA ALA A 395 17.30 -8.01 -4.53
C ALA A 395 16.12 -8.19 -3.57
N ASP A 396 15.75 -7.13 -2.88
CA ASP A 396 14.58 -7.08 -2.01
C ASP A 396 13.34 -6.71 -2.84
N LEU A 397 12.21 -7.39 -2.60
CA LEU A 397 10.92 -7.00 -3.19
C LEU A 397 10.43 -5.73 -2.50
N ASP A 398 10.72 -4.56 -3.07
CA ASP A 398 10.45 -3.28 -2.43
C ASP A 398 9.04 -2.73 -2.69
N THR A 399 8.39 -3.21 -3.75
CA THR A 399 7.06 -2.76 -4.15
C THR A 399 6.30 -3.92 -4.80
N LEU A 400 5.14 -4.25 -4.24
CA LEU A 400 4.15 -5.17 -4.80
C LEU A 400 2.92 -4.35 -5.19
N THR A 401 2.66 -4.19 -6.50
CA THR A 401 1.46 -3.50 -7.00
C THR A 401 0.50 -4.50 -7.61
N ILE A 402 -0.77 -4.41 -7.25
CA ILE A 402 -1.85 -5.25 -7.77
C ILE A 402 -2.81 -4.37 -8.56
N GLU A 403 -2.84 -4.55 -9.86
CA GLU A 403 -3.70 -3.84 -10.81
C GLU A 403 -4.94 -4.70 -11.09
N ALA A 404 -6.02 -4.42 -10.36
CA ALA A 404 -7.33 -5.07 -10.53
C ALA A 404 -8.38 -4.14 -11.15
N GLU A 405 -7.96 -2.96 -11.62
CA GLU A 405 -8.80 -2.06 -12.43
C GLU A 405 -8.83 -2.53 -13.88
N SER A 406 -10.01 -2.52 -14.50
CA SER A 406 -10.18 -3.02 -15.87
C SER A 406 -9.46 -2.13 -16.89
N ALA A 407 -8.55 -2.70 -17.70
CA ALA A 407 -7.95 -1.99 -18.82
C ALA A 407 -9.04 -1.63 -19.87
N PRO A 408 -9.06 -0.40 -20.41
CA PRO A 408 -10.09 0.05 -21.34
C PRO A 408 -10.01 -0.58 -22.75
N SER A 409 -8.93 -1.31 -23.07
CA SER A 409 -8.78 -2.00 -24.36
C SER A 409 -7.90 -3.26 -24.20
N SER A 410 -8.44 -4.41 -24.63
CA SER A 410 -7.83 -5.76 -24.73
C SER A 410 -8.02 -6.73 -23.55
N SER A 411 -8.62 -7.87 -23.92
CA SER A 411 -8.84 -9.17 -23.22
C SER A 411 -9.54 -9.21 -21.86
N GLU A 412 -10.38 -10.24 -21.70
CA GLU A 412 -10.90 -10.79 -20.43
C GLU A 412 -10.05 -10.41 -19.21
N PHE A 413 -10.62 -9.52 -18.37
CA PHE A 413 -10.09 -8.98 -17.11
C PHE A 413 -8.93 -9.76 -16.49
N ALA A 414 -7.70 -9.46 -16.91
CA ALA A 414 -6.48 -10.00 -16.32
C ALA A 414 -6.05 -9.09 -15.16
N VAL A 415 -6.16 -9.57 -13.93
CA VAL A 415 -5.51 -8.90 -12.79
C VAL A 415 -4.00 -9.01 -13.00
N GLN A 416 -3.31 -7.88 -13.00
CA GLN A 416 -1.86 -7.84 -13.13
C GLN A 416 -1.20 -7.64 -11.78
N VAL A 417 -0.06 -8.29 -11.60
CA VAL A 417 0.80 -8.14 -10.44
C VAL A 417 2.15 -7.63 -10.91
N VAL A 418 2.57 -6.48 -10.40
CA VAL A 418 3.88 -5.88 -10.69
C VAL A 418 4.75 -5.96 -9.44
N CYS A 419 5.90 -6.60 -9.58
CA CYS A 419 6.91 -6.67 -8.54
C CYS A 419 8.11 -5.81 -8.94
N ILE A 420 8.50 -4.89 -8.06
CA ILE A 420 9.74 -4.12 -8.18
C ILE A 420 10.76 -4.68 -7.19
N TRP A 421 11.89 -5.11 -7.73
CA TRP A 421 13.00 -5.67 -6.98
C TRP A 421 14.15 -4.68 -6.96
N ARG A 422 14.73 -4.44 -5.78
CA ARG A 422 15.80 -3.47 -5.59
C ARG A 422 16.99 -4.08 -4.87
N ALA A 423 18.18 -3.80 -5.39
CA ALA A 423 19.44 -4.16 -4.77
C ALA A 423 20.32 -2.91 -4.67
N THR A 424 20.89 -2.65 -3.49
CA THR A 424 21.79 -1.51 -3.26
C THR A 424 23.19 -1.97 -2.84
N VAL A 425 24.23 -1.44 -3.47
CA VAL A 425 25.63 -1.76 -3.15
C VAL A 425 26.43 -0.47 -2.96
N ALA A 426 27.27 -0.43 -1.92
CA ALA A 426 28.17 0.69 -1.71
C ALA A 426 29.11 0.85 -2.91
N SER A 427 29.42 2.09 -3.28
CA SER A 427 30.37 2.36 -4.37
C SER A 427 31.83 2.18 -3.95
N THR A 428 32.09 1.82 -2.70
CA THR A 428 33.42 1.51 -2.15
C THR A 428 33.41 0.10 -1.51
N PRO A 429 34.28 -0.83 -1.96
CA PRO A 429 35.28 -0.68 -3.01
C PRO A 429 34.65 -0.42 -4.39
N ALA A 430 35.43 0.16 -5.31
CA ALA A 430 34.93 0.61 -6.60
C ALA A 430 34.27 -0.53 -7.39
N VAL A 431 33.00 -0.33 -7.79
CA VAL A 431 32.25 -1.32 -8.58
C VAL A 431 32.62 -1.21 -10.06
N ARG A 432 33.08 -2.32 -10.64
CA ARG A 432 33.43 -2.41 -12.06
C ARG A 432 32.24 -2.83 -12.91
N VAL A 433 31.52 -3.90 -12.52
CA VAL A 433 30.36 -4.44 -13.26
C VAL A 433 29.24 -4.81 -12.29
N LEU A 434 28.00 -4.50 -12.66
CA LEU A 434 26.78 -5.02 -12.05
C LEU A 434 26.03 -5.86 -13.06
N GLU A 435 25.73 -7.13 -12.74
CA GLU A 435 24.96 -8.04 -13.58
C GLU A 435 23.63 -8.37 -12.91
N ALA A 436 22.51 -7.91 -13.47
CA ALA A 436 21.19 -8.29 -13.00
C ALA A 436 20.85 -9.70 -13.50
N ARG A 437 20.46 -10.58 -12.58
CA ARG A 437 20.19 -12.00 -12.82
C ARG A 437 18.95 -12.45 -12.04
N MET A 438 18.43 -13.64 -12.35
CA MET A 438 17.29 -14.23 -11.64
C MET A 438 17.42 -15.75 -11.60
N ILE A 439 17.10 -16.35 -10.45
CA ILE A 439 16.94 -17.80 -10.29
C ILE A 439 15.44 -18.12 -10.34
N SER A 440 15.06 -19.07 -11.21
CA SER A 440 13.66 -19.51 -11.30
C SER A 440 13.28 -20.30 -10.04
N ASN A 441 11.99 -20.30 -9.67
CA ASN A 441 11.56 -21.02 -8.46
C ASN A 441 11.78 -22.54 -8.59
N ARG A 442 11.67 -23.07 -9.81
CA ARG A 442 12.01 -24.47 -10.10
C ARG A 442 13.45 -24.78 -9.68
N ASP A 443 14.38 -23.92 -10.05
CA ASP A 443 15.80 -24.08 -9.70
C ASP A 443 16.02 -23.87 -8.20
N VAL A 444 15.35 -22.91 -7.57
CA VAL A 444 15.38 -22.72 -6.11
C VAL A 444 14.96 -23.99 -5.36
N VAL A 445 13.85 -24.60 -5.78
CA VAL A 445 13.34 -25.85 -5.18
C VAL A 445 14.35 -26.99 -5.39
N SER A 446 14.92 -27.11 -6.59
CA SER A 446 15.97 -28.11 -6.87
C SER A 446 17.23 -27.90 -6.04
N MET A 447 17.69 -26.67 -5.87
CA MET A 447 18.86 -26.32 -5.04
C MET A 447 18.61 -26.65 -3.56
N ARG A 448 17.43 -26.33 -3.03
CA ARG A 448 17.04 -26.68 -1.65
C ARG A 448 17.03 -28.20 -1.44
N ALA A 449 16.44 -28.96 -2.37
CA ALA A 449 16.40 -30.42 -2.31
C ALA A 449 17.80 -31.05 -2.37
N ALA A 450 18.72 -30.48 -3.17
CA ALA A 450 20.10 -30.94 -3.22
C ALA A 450 20.86 -30.66 -1.91
N SER A 451 20.63 -29.50 -1.28
CA SER A 451 21.28 -29.12 -0.02
C SER A 451 20.84 -29.98 1.17
N THR A 452 19.57 -30.41 1.22
CA THR A 452 19.06 -31.30 2.28
C THR A 452 19.47 -32.77 2.07
N GLY A 453 19.79 -33.17 0.83
CA GLY A 453 20.36 -34.49 0.52
C GLY A 453 21.86 -34.61 0.85
N ALA A 454 22.60 -33.50 0.90
CA ALA A 454 24.04 -33.49 1.13
C ALA A 454 24.46 -33.82 2.58
N THR A 455 23.53 -33.84 3.54
CA THR A 455 23.80 -34.18 4.94
C THR A 455 23.91 -35.69 5.25
N ASN A 456 23.82 -36.58 4.26
CA ASN A 456 23.87 -38.04 4.47
C ASN A 456 24.99 -38.79 3.72
N ILE A 457 26.08 -38.10 3.34
CA ILE A 457 27.28 -38.79 2.86
C ILE A 457 28.23 -38.99 4.06
N SER A 458 28.03 -40.10 4.77
CA SER A 458 29.04 -40.64 5.69
C SER A 458 30.28 -41.02 4.89
N ILE A 459 31.35 -40.24 5.06
CA ILE A 459 32.69 -40.60 4.61
C ILE A 459 33.14 -41.79 5.45
N PRO A 460 33.42 -42.97 4.87
CA PRO A 460 34.00 -44.07 5.62
C PRO A 460 35.45 -43.71 5.94
N VAL A 461 35.74 -43.56 7.23
CA VAL A 461 37.11 -43.52 7.73
C VAL A 461 37.65 -44.94 7.65
N HIS A 462 38.65 -45.16 6.80
CA HIS A 462 39.56 -46.30 6.89
C HIS A 462 40.90 -45.82 7.44
#